data_AF-A0A9D1JAX0-F1
#
_entry.id   AF-A0A9D1JAX0-F1
#
_cell.length_a   1.000
_cell.length_b   1.000
_cell.length_c   1.000
_cell.angle_alpha   90.00
_cell.angle_beta   90.00
_cell.angle_gamma   90.00
#
_symmetry.space_group_name_H-M   'P 1'
#
loop_
_entity.id
_entity.type
_entity.pdbx_description
1 polymer ?
#
loop_
_entity_poly.entity_id
_entity_poly.type
_entity_poly.pdbx_seq_one_letter_code
_entity_poly.pdbx_strand_id
1 'polypeptide(L)'
;SRAKYASVACSPSFNLDDIAESVDFLKEGHVDYEFRTTLVKEMHREADMTAIGMWLMGAKACYLQPYRDSDTVICPGYHAHSREELDTFVKILSAFLPKVELRGDI
;
A
#
# COMPACT_ATOMS: atom_id res chain seq x y z
N SER A 1 -1.50 6.67 -0.53
CA SER A 1 -1.77 7.62 0.58
C SER A 1 -3.28 7.78 0.75
N ARG A 2 -3.76 8.24 1.92
CA ARG A 2 -5.19 8.52 2.19
C ARG A 2 -5.81 9.37 1.08
N ALA A 3 -5.22 10.52 0.77
CA ALA A 3 -5.72 11.45 -0.25
C ALA A 3 -5.83 10.86 -1.66
N LYS A 4 -4.97 9.89 -2.02
CA LYS A 4 -4.94 9.30 -3.36
C LYS A 4 -5.97 8.18 -3.53
N TYR A 5 -6.47 7.60 -2.45
CA TYR A 5 -7.38 6.46 -2.49
C TYR A 5 -8.67 6.78 -3.28
N ALA A 6 -9.32 7.91 -2.99
CA ALA A 6 -10.55 8.32 -3.68
C ALA A 6 -10.35 8.50 -5.19
N SER A 7 -9.16 8.98 -5.60
CA SER A 7 -8.79 9.16 -7.01
C SER A 7 -8.61 7.82 -7.72
N VAL A 8 -7.93 6.86 -7.10
CA VAL A 8 -7.73 5.52 -7.67
C VAL A 8 -9.05 4.73 -7.72
N ALA A 9 -9.90 4.88 -6.70
CA ALA A 9 -11.20 4.22 -6.63
C ALA A 9 -12.26 4.84 -7.55
N CYS A 10 -11.93 5.90 -8.30
CA CYS A 10 -12.87 6.68 -9.12
C CYS A 10 -14.13 7.13 -8.34
N SER A 11 -14.00 7.32 -7.02
CA SER A 11 -15.08 7.66 -6.11
C SER A 11 -14.70 8.90 -5.31
N PRO A 12 -14.90 10.11 -5.87
CA PRO A 12 -14.45 11.35 -5.26
C PRO A 12 -15.15 11.69 -3.93
N SER A 13 -16.34 11.12 -3.69
CA SER A 13 -17.08 11.26 -2.44
C SER A 13 -16.90 10.07 -1.48
N PHE A 14 -15.88 9.23 -1.70
CA PHE A 14 -15.63 8.09 -0.82
C PHE A 14 -15.24 8.57 0.57
N ASN A 15 -16.05 8.26 1.57
CA ASN A 15 -15.74 8.62 2.96
C ASN A 15 -14.53 7.80 3.43
N LEU A 16 -13.41 8.48 3.66
CA LEU A 16 -12.20 7.86 4.17
C LEU A 16 -12.16 7.84 5.70
N ASP A 17 -13.13 8.45 6.38
CA ASP A 17 -13.16 8.55 7.83
C ASP A 17 -13.42 7.18 8.47
N ASP A 18 -14.35 6.40 7.91
CA ASP A 18 -14.64 5.04 8.39
C ASP A 18 -13.42 4.11 8.23
N ILE A 19 -12.65 4.30 7.15
CA ILE A 19 -11.37 3.58 6.95
C ILE A 19 -10.33 4.07 7.95
N ALA A 20 -10.24 5.37 8.21
CA ALA A 20 -9.29 5.92 9.18
C ALA A 20 -9.58 5.41 10.59
N GLU A 21 -10.84 5.37 11.01
CA GLU A 21 -11.27 4.78 12.29
C GLU A 21 -10.84 3.31 12.39
N SER A 22 -11.05 2.54 11.32
CA SER A 22 -10.61 1.13 11.27
C SER A 22 -9.09 0.99 11.36
N VAL A 23 -8.33 1.88 10.73
CA VAL A 23 -6.86 1.90 10.81
C VAL A 23 -6.40 2.20 12.23
N ASP A 24 -7.00 3.18 12.90
CA ASP A 24 -6.64 3.55 14.26
C ASP A 24 -7.00 2.44 15.26
N PHE A 25 -8.17 1.82 15.11
CA PHE A 25 -8.57 0.65 15.91
C PHE A 25 -7.58 -0.53 15.73
N LEU A 26 -7.16 -0.84 14.50
CA LEU A 26 -6.18 -1.89 14.26
C LEU A 26 -4.83 -1.55 14.92
N LYS A 27 -4.40 -0.29 14.88
CA LYS A 27 -3.14 0.16 15.51
C LYS A 27 -3.12 -0.07 17.01
N GLU A 28 -4.26 -0.04 17.70
CA GLU A 28 -4.35 -0.39 19.14
C GLU A 28 -3.90 -1.83 19.43
N GLY A 29 -3.98 -2.72 18.43
CA GLY A 29 -3.31 -4.01 18.47
C GLY A 29 -4.03 -5.10 19.26
N HIS A 30 -5.35 -4.95 19.47
CA HIS A 30 -6.23 -5.95 20.13
C HIS A 30 -6.31 -7.28 19.38
N VAL A 31 -5.98 -7.27 18.09
CA VAL A 31 -5.92 -8.46 17.23
C VAL A 31 -4.64 -8.44 16.39
N ASP A 32 -4.29 -9.59 15.83
CA ASP A 32 -3.24 -9.67 14.82
C ASP A 32 -3.77 -9.15 13.48
N TYR A 33 -2.96 -8.34 12.81
CA TYR A 33 -3.32 -7.72 11.53
C TYR A 33 -2.07 -7.43 10.69
N GLU A 34 -2.31 -7.22 9.40
CA GLU A 34 -1.33 -6.69 8.49
C GLU A 34 -2.00 -5.68 7.54
N PHE A 35 -1.33 -4.58 7.26
CA PHE A 35 -1.69 -3.75 6.13
C PHE A 35 -1.06 -4.34 4.86
N ARG A 36 -1.72 -4.15 3.72
CA ARG A 36 -1.20 -4.61 2.42
C ARG A 36 -1.41 -3.56 1.35
N THR A 37 -0.40 -3.36 0.51
CA THR A 37 -0.48 -2.47 -0.66
C THR A 37 -0.05 -3.22 -1.92
N THR A 38 -0.91 -3.25 -2.94
CA THR A 38 -0.55 -3.76 -4.27
C THR A 38 0.10 -2.64 -5.08
N LEU A 39 1.36 -2.86 -5.50
CA LEU A 39 2.19 -1.87 -6.17
C LEU A 39 2.05 -1.99 -7.69
N VAL A 40 1.41 -0.97 -8.27
CA VAL A 40 1.20 -0.79 -9.71
C VAL A 40 2.03 0.39 -10.20
N LYS A 41 2.82 0.18 -11.27
CA LYS A 41 3.81 1.15 -11.77
C LYS A 41 3.24 2.51 -12.11
N GLU A 42 2.05 2.54 -12.69
CA GLU A 42 1.36 3.76 -13.11
C GLU A 42 0.80 4.55 -11.91
N MET A 43 0.61 3.90 -10.77
CA MET A 43 -0.09 4.44 -9.61
C MET A 43 0.81 4.75 -8.42
N HIS A 44 2.02 4.18 -8.34
CA HIS A 44 2.85 4.28 -7.14
C HIS A 44 4.23 4.82 -7.46
N ARG A 45 4.62 5.86 -6.69
CA ARG A 45 5.97 6.43 -6.68
C ARG A 45 6.50 6.47 -5.25
N GLU A 46 7.78 6.76 -5.09
CA GLU A 46 8.44 6.88 -3.77
C GLU A 46 7.72 7.85 -2.82
N ALA A 47 7.21 8.97 -3.35
CA ALA A 47 6.43 9.93 -2.58
C ALA A 47 5.13 9.33 -2.01
N ASP A 48 4.50 8.40 -2.74
CA ASP A 48 3.32 7.69 -2.26
C ASP A 48 3.68 6.75 -1.10
N MET A 49 4.83 6.09 -1.17
CA MET A 49 5.33 5.22 -0.09
C MET A 49 5.62 6.02 1.17
N THR A 50 6.24 7.19 1.03
CA THR A 50 6.47 8.12 2.15
C THR A 50 5.15 8.53 2.80
N ALA A 51 4.15 8.91 2.00
CA ALA A 51 2.85 9.31 2.51
C ALA A 51 2.06 8.14 3.13
N ILE A 52 2.22 6.91 2.62
CA ILE A 52 1.65 5.70 3.26
C ILE A 52 2.34 5.44 4.59
N GLY A 53 3.67 5.49 4.65
CA GLY A 53 4.45 5.30 5.88
C GLY A 53 4.06 6.28 6.98
N MET A 54 3.92 7.57 6.64
CA MET A 54 3.44 8.60 7.57
C MET A 54 2.03 8.29 8.09
N TRP A 55 1.10 7.88 7.21
CA TRP A 55 -0.26 7.57 7.62
C TRP A 55 -0.35 6.32 8.51
N LEU A 56 0.44 5.29 8.19
CA LEU A 56 0.46 4.02 8.91
C LEU A 56 1.39 4.01 10.13
N MET A 57 2.10 5.11 10.43
CA MET A 57 2.96 5.21 11.60
C MET A 57 2.25 4.71 12.87
N GLY A 58 2.92 3.84 13.63
CA GLY A 58 2.35 3.11 14.76
C GLY A 58 1.78 1.72 14.44
N ALA A 59 1.64 1.35 13.16
CA ALA A 59 1.19 0.02 12.77
C ALA A 59 2.28 -1.05 12.93
N LYS A 60 1.85 -2.30 13.16
CA LYS A 60 2.74 -3.45 13.39
C LYS A 60 3.43 -3.96 12.11
N ALA A 61 2.73 -4.00 10.97
CA ALA A 61 3.28 -4.55 9.74
C ALA A 61 2.58 -4.01 8.48
N CYS A 62 3.34 -3.86 7.40
CA CYS A 62 2.80 -3.59 6.06
C CYS A 62 3.49 -4.49 5.03
N TYR A 63 2.71 -5.18 4.21
CA TYR A 63 3.20 -6.02 3.13
C TYR A 63 3.01 -5.33 1.78
N LEU A 64 4.06 -5.34 0.98
CA LEU A 64 4.06 -4.83 -0.38
C LEU A 64 3.94 -5.99 -1.35
N GLN A 65 2.93 -5.93 -2.22
CA GLN A 65 2.67 -6.98 -3.19
C GLN A 65 2.83 -6.39 -4.60
N PRO A 66 3.78 -6.86 -5.43
CA PRO A 66 3.88 -6.39 -6.81
C PRO A 66 2.61 -6.76 -7.59
N TYR A 67 2.15 -5.86 -8.44
CA TYR A 67 1.11 -6.17 -9.40
C TYR A 67 1.56 -7.28 -10.35
N ARG A 68 0.64 -8.19 -10.69
CA ARG A 68 0.85 -9.23 -11.69
C ARG A 68 -0.27 -9.15 -12.71
N ASP A 69 0.12 -9.01 -13.98
CA ASP A 69 -0.83 -9.11 -15.07
C ASP A 69 -1.28 -10.58 -15.25
N SER A 70 -2.54 -10.78 -15.61
CA SER A 70 -3.10 -12.11 -15.84
C SER A 70 -4.16 -12.07 -16.92
N ASP A 71 -4.41 -13.21 -17.57
CA ASP A 71 -5.37 -13.33 -18.67
C ASP A 71 -6.82 -12.97 -18.26
N THR A 72 -7.10 -12.85 -16.97
CA THR A 72 -8.40 -12.44 -16.42
C THR A 72 -8.50 -10.95 -16.12
N VAL A 73 -7.45 -10.16 -16.39
CA VAL A 73 -7.48 -8.71 -16.23
C VAL A 73 -8.37 -8.10 -17.30
N ILE A 74 -9.44 -7.45 -16.85
CA ILE A 74 -10.48 -6.88 -17.71
C ILE A 74 -9.93 -5.75 -18.60
N CYS A 75 -8.95 -4.99 -18.09
CA CYS A 75 -8.32 -3.88 -18.80
C CYS A 75 -6.79 -3.96 -18.65
N PRO A 76 -6.06 -4.37 -19.72
CA PRO A 76 -4.61 -4.40 -19.70
C PRO A 76 -4.03 -2.97 -19.72
N GLY A 77 -2.75 -2.84 -19.36
CA GLY A 77 -2.02 -1.55 -19.39
C GLY A 77 -1.38 -1.14 -18.07
N TYR A 78 -1.51 -1.97 -17.04
CA TYR A 78 -0.79 -1.81 -15.77
C TYR A 78 0.42 -2.72 -15.70
N HIS A 79 1.49 -2.22 -15.08
CA HIS A 79 2.75 -2.95 -15.03
C HIS A 79 3.25 -3.14 -13.59
N ALA A 80 4.02 -4.21 -13.42
CA ALA A 80 4.80 -4.42 -12.21
C ALA A 80 5.98 -3.43 -12.16
N HIS A 81 6.38 -3.08 -10.94
CA HIS A 81 7.66 -2.42 -10.70
C HIS A 81 8.82 -3.39 -10.87
N SER A 82 10.02 -2.87 -11.15
CA SER A 82 11.24 -3.68 -11.14
C SER A 82 11.60 -4.10 -9.71
N ARG A 83 12.43 -5.14 -9.57
CA ARG A 83 12.90 -5.57 -8.24
C ARG A 83 13.59 -4.43 -7.46
N GLU A 84 14.42 -3.64 -8.15
CA GLU A 84 15.14 -2.51 -7.55
C GLU A 84 14.18 -1.42 -7.04
N GLU A 85 13.12 -1.12 -7.79
CA GLU A 85 12.07 -0.19 -7.38
C GLU A 85 11.31 -0.72 -6.15
N LEU A 86 10.96 -2.01 -6.14
CA LEU A 86 10.31 -2.67 -5.01
C LEU A 86 11.16 -2.63 -3.73
N ASP A 87 12.46 -2.96 -3.85
CA ASP A 87 13.39 -2.92 -2.72
C ASP A 87 13.54 -1.48 -2.19
N THR A 88 13.52 -0.48 -3.08
CA THR A 88 13.50 0.94 -2.70
C THR A 88 12.25 1.31 -1.92
N PHE A 89 11.07 0.84 -2.34
CA PHE A 89 9.81 1.12 -1.63
C PHE A 89 9.76 0.47 -0.25
N VAL A 90 10.26 -0.78 -0.12
CA VAL A 90 10.42 -1.43 1.18
C VAL A 90 11.32 -0.58 2.07
N LYS A 91 12.47 -0.14 1.58
CA LYS A 91 13.41 0.70 2.34
C LYS A 91 12.76 1.99 2.84
N ILE A 92 11.97 2.66 2.01
CA ILE A 92 11.25 3.88 2.40
C ILE A 92 10.26 3.59 3.53
N LEU A 93 9.44 2.55 3.40
CA LEU A 93 8.42 2.23 4.40
C LEU A 93 9.03 1.69 5.71
N SER A 94 10.14 0.98 5.65
CA SER A 94 10.86 0.49 6.84
C SER A 94 11.40 1.62 7.73
N ALA A 95 11.47 2.86 7.22
CA ALA A 95 11.79 4.02 8.06
C ALA A 95 10.62 4.43 8.99
N PHE A 96 9.39 4.01 8.68
CA PHE A 96 8.18 4.39 9.42
C PHE A 96 7.54 3.22 10.18
N LEU A 97 7.77 1.99 9.73
CA LEU A 97 7.11 0.78 10.22
C LEU A 97 8.14 -0.26 10.64
N PRO A 98 7.89 -1.01 11.73
CA PRO A 98 8.84 -1.99 12.25
C PRO A 98 8.97 -3.23 11.36
N LYS A 99 7.94 -3.57 10.59
CA LYS A 99 7.95 -4.72 9.68
C LYS A 99 7.38 -4.35 8.31
N VAL A 100 8.23 -4.47 7.28
CA VAL A 100 7.84 -4.29 5.88
C VAL A 100 8.49 -5.38 5.03
N GLU A 101 7.67 -6.13 4.29
CA GLU A 101 8.13 -7.28 3.51
C GLU A 101 7.42 -7.32 2.15
N LEU A 102 8.12 -7.80 1.12
CA LEU A 102 7.49 -8.17 -0.15
C LEU A 102 6.75 -9.50 0.02
N ARG A 103 5.58 -9.63 -0.60
CA ARG A 103 4.82 -10.89 -0.62
C ARG A 103 4.40 -11.26 -2.04
N GLY A 104 4.55 -12.54 -2.36
CA GLY A 104 4.31 -13.10 -3.70
C GLY A 104 5.62 -13.45 -4.41
N ASP A 105 5.51 -14.15 -5.54
CA ASP A 105 6.67 -14.41 -6.41
C ASP A 105 7.12 -13.10 -7.05
N ILE A 106 8.44 -12.85 -7.05
CA ILE A 106 9.06 -11.59 -7.50
C ILE A 106 9.84 -11.84 -8.78
#